data_AF-A0A7C1P6M1-F1
#
_entry.id   AF-A0A7C1P6M1-F1
#
_cell.length_a   1.000
_cell.length_b   1.000
_cell.length_c   1.000
_cell.angle_alpha   90.00
_cell.angle_beta   90.00
_cell.angle_gamma   90.00
#
_symmetry.space_group_name_H-M   'P 1'
#
loop_
_entity.id
_entity.type
_entity.pdbx_description
1 polymer ?
#
loop_
_entity_poly.entity_id
_entity_poly.type
_entity_poly.pdbx_seq_one_letter_code
_entity_poly.pdbx_strand_id
1 'polypeptide(L)'
;DPDRGAYLRWLFIYGSCFEPAVVDRFMKREPGSMNETPYASYESLIDMLEDTLKTGPYLLGERFTAADLLWGIALNWTTMFGLVEARPAFKAYMERINSRASIQKVSAEDVAMAAEHEAAAARLKTGL
;
A
#
# COMPACT_ATOMS: atom_id res chain seq x y z
N ASP A 1 0.89 18.59 18.60
CA ASP A 1 -0.05 17.62 18.01
C ASP A 1 0.12 16.29 18.74
N PRO A 2 -0.86 15.84 19.54
CA PRO A 2 -0.80 14.58 20.28
C PRO A 2 -0.67 13.34 19.39
N ASP A 3 -1.14 13.40 18.14
CA ASP A 3 -1.11 12.25 17.22
C ASP A 3 0.20 12.13 16.43
N ARG A 4 1.11 13.11 16.57
CA ARG A 4 2.35 13.17 15.77
C ARG A 4 3.18 11.90 15.91
N GLY A 5 3.19 11.28 17.09
CA GLY A 5 3.90 10.01 17.32
C GLY A 5 3.31 8.86 16.50
N ALA A 6 1.99 8.69 16.52
CA ALA A 6 1.31 7.66 15.75
C ALA A 6 1.44 7.89 14.23
N TYR A 7 1.31 9.14 13.79
CA TYR A 7 1.51 9.53 12.39
C TYR A 7 2.91 9.15 11.88
N LEU A 8 3.97 9.53 12.61
CA LEU A 8 5.33 9.19 12.22
C LEU A 8 5.57 7.69 12.26
N ARG A 9 5.05 6.99 13.28
CA ARG A 9 5.14 5.53 13.36
C ARG A 9 4.62 4.87 12.09
N TRP A 10 3.43 5.24 11.60
CA TRP A 10 2.87 4.66 10.39
C TRP A 10 3.68 4.97 9.12
N LEU A 11 4.25 6.17 9.01
CA LEU A 11 5.13 6.51 7.89
C LEU A 11 6.41 5.66 7.87
N PHE A 12 7.01 5.40 9.03
CA PHE A 12 8.26 4.62 9.10
C PHE A 12 8.03 3.11 9.01
N ILE A 13 6.93 2.58 9.58
CA ILE A 13 6.58 1.15 9.48
C ILE A 13 6.41 0.74 8.01
N TYR A 14 5.87 1.61 7.16
CA TYR A 14 5.70 1.32 5.73
C TYR A 14 6.99 0.83 5.07
N GLY A 15 8.02 1.69 5.00
CA GLY A 15 9.26 1.36 4.28
C GLY A 15 10.22 0.49 5.10
N SER A 16 10.17 0.56 6.43
CA SER A 16 11.14 -0.15 7.28
C SER A 16 10.69 -1.56 7.65
N CYS A 17 9.38 -1.83 7.60
CA CYS A 17 8.81 -3.09 8.07
C CYS A 17 7.93 -3.76 7.01
N PHE A 18 6.95 -3.05 6.46
CA PHE A 18 5.97 -3.64 5.54
C PHE A 18 6.59 -4.08 4.22
N GLU A 19 7.35 -3.21 3.54
CA GLU A 19 7.98 -3.58 2.28
C GLU A 19 8.95 -4.78 2.44
N PRO A 20 9.88 -4.81 3.42
CA PRO A 20 10.73 -5.98 3.63
C PRO A 20 9.96 -7.26 3.96
N ALA A 21 8.92 -7.18 4.80
CA ALA A 21 8.10 -8.35 5.14
C ALA A 21 7.40 -8.94 3.91
N VAL A 22 6.83 -8.08 3.07
CA VAL A 22 6.17 -8.48 1.82
C VAL A 22 7.18 -9.11 0.85
N VAL A 23 8.36 -8.50 0.70
CA VAL A 23 9.43 -9.02 -0.18
C VAL A 23 9.96 -10.36 0.31
N ASP A 24 10.25 -10.50 1.61
CA ASP A 24 10.78 -11.73 2.18
C ASP A 24 9.80 -12.89 2.00
N ARG A 25 8.50 -12.63 2.25
CA ARG A 25 7.43 -13.60 2.02
C ARG A 25 7.30 -13.97 0.54
N PHE A 26 7.29 -12.99 -0.36
CA PHE A 26 7.21 -13.22 -1.80
C PHE A 26 8.38 -14.07 -2.31
N MET A 27 9.59 -13.78 -1.83
CA MET A 27 10.82 -14.51 -2.15
C MET A 27 10.91 -15.88 -1.43
N LYS A 28 9.94 -16.21 -0.56
CA LYS A 28 9.89 -17.42 0.25
C LYS A 28 11.17 -17.63 1.06
N ARG A 29 11.71 -16.55 1.61
CA ARG A 29 12.86 -16.62 2.51
C ARG A 29 12.44 -17.33 3.80
N GLU A 30 13.36 -18.11 4.36
CA GLU A 30 13.14 -18.71 5.68
C GLU A 30 12.83 -17.60 6.70
N PRO A 31 11.72 -17.69 7.45
CA PRO A 31 11.38 -16.67 8.43
C PRO A 31 12.48 -16.52 9.49
N GLY A 32 12.98 -15.30 9.67
CA GLY A 32 13.88 -14.97 10.77
C GLY A 32 13.14 -15.01 12.11
N SER A 33 13.88 -15.01 13.23
CA SER A 33 13.24 -14.88 14.54
C SER A 33 12.65 -13.48 14.73
N MET A 34 11.59 -13.37 15.54
CA MET A 34 10.93 -12.09 15.82
C MET A 34 11.88 -11.00 16.36
N ASN A 35 13.00 -11.40 16.97
CA ASN A 35 13.98 -10.49 17.56
C ASN A 35 15.05 -10.02 16.55
N GLU A 36 15.21 -10.73 15.43
CA GLU A 36 16.27 -10.46 14.44
C GLU A 36 15.74 -9.70 13.23
N THR A 37 14.45 -9.81 12.94
CA THR A 37 13.79 -9.12 11.82
C THR A 37 13.29 -7.73 12.21
N PRO A 38 13.39 -6.72 11.32
CA PRO A 38 12.89 -5.36 11.60
C PRO A 38 11.36 -5.26 11.64
N TYR A 39 10.64 -6.32 11.26
CA TYR A 39 9.18 -6.36 11.15
C TYR A 39 8.52 -7.46 12.01
N ALA A 40 9.27 -8.13 12.90
CA ALA A 40 8.84 -9.37 13.55
C ALA A 40 8.42 -10.43 12.50
N SER A 41 7.17 -10.91 12.51
CA SER A 41 6.66 -11.77 11.44
C SER A 41 5.77 -10.99 10.48
N TYR A 42 5.68 -11.47 9.24
CA TYR A 42 4.71 -10.95 8.28
C TYR A 42 3.28 -10.99 8.85
N GLU A 43 2.90 -12.12 9.46
CA GLU A 43 1.57 -12.33 10.02
C GLU A 43 1.25 -11.30 11.09
N SER A 44 2.15 -11.09 12.07
CA SER A 44 1.94 -10.11 13.13
C SER A 44 1.87 -8.67 12.62
N LEU A 45 2.64 -8.33 11.58
CA LEU A 45 2.58 -7.01 10.98
C LEU A 45 1.25 -6.76 10.26
N ILE A 46 0.79 -7.74 9.47
CA ILE A 46 -0.49 -7.62 8.75
C ILE A 46 -1.66 -7.61 9.74
N ASP A 47 -1.63 -8.43 10.79
CA ASP A 47 -2.65 -8.45 11.84
C ASP A 47 -2.72 -7.09 12.56
N MET A 48 -1.58 -6.50 12.92
CA MET A 48 -1.52 -5.16 13.55
C MET A 48 -2.17 -4.08 12.67
N LEU A 49 -1.91 -4.11 11.36
CA LEU A 49 -2.51 -3.18 10.41
C LEU A 49 -4.02 -3.39 10.30
N GLU A 50 -4.46 -4.64 10.19
CA GLU A 50 -5.89 -4.96 10.11
C GLU A 50 -6.63 -4.51 11.36
N ASP A 51 -6.08 -4.82 12.54
CA ASP A 51 -6.69 -4.46 13.81
C ASP A 51 -6.77 -2.95 14.00
N THR A 52 -5.76 -2.20 13.55
CA THR A 52 -5.82 -0.74 13.52
C THR A 52 -6.99 -0.25 12.66
N LEU A 53 -7.13 -0.79 11.45
CA LEU A 53 -8.19 -0.39 10.51
C LEU A 53 -9.58 -0.88 10.92
N LYS A 54 -9.70 -1.82 11.86
CA LYS A 54 -10.98 -2.18 12.49
C LYS A 54 -11.46 -1.11 13.48
N THR A 55 -10.57 -0.26 14.00
CA THR A 55 -10.94 0.77 15.00
C THR A 55 -11.47 2.07 14.40
N GLY A 56 -11.28 2.31 13.10
CA GLY A 56 -11.73 3.53 12.44
C GLY A 56 -11.44 3.53 10.93
N PRO A 57 -11.92 4.55 10.21
CA PRO A 57 -11.82 4.59 8.75
C PRO A 57 -10.39 4.85 8.23
N TYR A 58 -9.49 5.37 9.06
CA TYR A 58 -8.11 5.72 8.72
C TYR A 58 -7.13 5.26 9.80
N LEU A 59 -5.83 5.32 9.52
CA LEU A 59 -4.77 4.85 10.43
C LEU A 59 -4.72 5.62 11.77
N LEU A 60 -5.25 6.84 11.78
CA LEU A 60 -5.38 7.71 12.95
C LEU A 60 -6.87 7.90 13.34
N GLY A 61 -7.70 6.88 13.11
CA GLY A 61 -9.13 6.92 13.42
C GLY A 61 -9.91 7.70 12.36
N GLU A 62 -10.57 8.79 12.76
CA GLU A 62 -11.42 9.58 11.85
C GLU A 62 -10.63 10.52 10.92
N ARG A 63 -9.35 10.76 11.22
CA ARG A 63 -8.55 11.75 10.51
C ARG A 63 -7.74 11.11 9.38
N PHE A 64 -8.07 11.51 8.16
CA PHE A 64 -7.26 11.20 6.97
C PHE A 64 -5.95 12.00 6.96
N THR A 65 -4.85 11.32 6.65
CA THR A 65 -3.51 11.92 6.60
C THR A 65 -2.70 11.44 5.39
N ALA A 66 -1.48 11.95 5.23
CA ALA A 66 -0.56 11.46 4.21
C ALA A 66 -0.14 10.00 4.44
N ALA A 67 -0.17 9.50 5.69
CA ALA A 67 0.04 8.09 5.96
C ALA A 67 -1.04 7.24 5.26
N ASP A 68 -2.27 7.73 5.21
CA ASP A 68 -3.35 6.99 4.56
C ASP A 68 -3.25 6.94 3.05
N LEU A 69 -2.74 8.00 2.42
CA LEU A 69 -2.40 7.98 1.00
C LEU A 69 -1.33 6.92 0.71
N LEU A 70 -0.26 6.93 1.49
CA LEU A 70 0.86 5.99 1.33
C LEU A 70 0.39 4.54 1.48
N TRP A 71 -0.27 4.22 2.58
CA TRP A 71 -0.73 2.86 2.87
C TRP A 71 -1.88 2.40 1.97
N GLY A 72 -2.82 3.29 1.61
CA GLY A 72 -3.92 2.96 0.71
C GLY A 72 -3.42 2.57 -0.68
N ILE A 73 -2.48 3.33 -1.24
CA ILE A 73 -1.85 3.02 -2.54
C ILE A 73 -1.06 1.72 -2.45
N ALA A 74 -0.26 1.55 -1.39
CA ALA A 74 0.53 0.34 -1.17
C ALA A 74 -0.34 -0.92 -1.10
N LEU A 75 -1.37 -0.93 -0.24
CA LEU A 75 -2.28 -2.06 -0.11
C LEU A 75 -3.01 -2.36 -1.42
N ASN A 76 -3.43 -1.33 -2.15
CA ASN A 76 -4.08 -1.49 -3.44
C ASN A 76 -3.18 -2.22 -4.43
N TRP A 77 -1.92 -1.78 -4.54
CA TRP A 77 -0.93 -2.40 -5.41
C TRP A 77 -0.58 -3.82 -4.95
N THR A 78 -0.19 -4.01 -3.69
CA THR A 78 0.22 -5.34 -3.19
C THR A 78 -0.91 -6.37 -3.26
N THR A 79 -2.16 -5.95 -3.08
CA THR A 79 -3.33 -6.83 -3.23
C THR A 79 -3.58 -7.16 -4.70
N MET A 80 -3.46 -6.18 -5.61
CA MET A 80 -3.59 -6.39 -7.06
C MET A 80 -2.60 -7.43 -7.59
N PHE A 81 -1.37 -7.43 -7.07
CA PHE A 81 -0.34 -8.42 -7.43
C PHE A 81 -0.41 -9.73 -6.62
N GLY A 82 -1.37 -9.87 -5.71
CA GLY A 82 -1.53 -11.06 -4.87
C GLY A 82 -0.41 -11.26 -3.83
N LEU A 83 0.34 -10.20 -3.50
CA LEU A 83 1.43 -10.23 -2.51
C LEU A 83 0.91 -10.16 -1.07
N VAL A 84 -0.20 -9.44 -0.88
CA VAL A 84 -0.89 -9.28 0.41
C VAL A 84 -2.33 -9.73 0.28
N GLU A 85 -2.85 -10.41 1.29
CA GLU A 85 -4.23 -10.90 1.31
C GLU A 85 -5.23 -9.76 1.33
N ALA A 86 -6.28 -9.87 0.50
CA ALA A 86 -7.37 -8.91 0.43
C ALA A 86 -8.34 -9.07 1.63
N ARG A 87 -7.89 -8.75 2.85
CA ARG A 87 -8.72 -8.82 4.06
C ARG A 87 -9.89 -7.82 4.00
N PRO A 88 -11.05 -8.10 4.64
CA PRO A 88 -12.21 -7.22 4.59
C PRO A 88 -11.91 -5.77 5.01
N ALA A 89 -11.13 -5.55 6.07
CA ALA A 89 -10.76 -4.20 6.51
C ALA A 89 -9.89 -3.48 5.47
N PHE A 90 -8.96 -4.19 4.81
CA PHE A 90 -8.14 -3.62 3.74
C PHE A 90 -8.98 -3.26 2.52
N LYS A 91 -9.92 -4.12 2.12
CA LYS A 91 -10.84 -3.81 1.01
C LYS A 91 -11.62 -2.52 1.25
N ALA A 92 -12.25 -2.40 2.41
CA ALA A 92 -13.00 -1.20 2.78
C ALA A 92 -12.11 0.05 2.86
N TYR A 93 -10.87 -0.11 3.35
CA TYR A 93 -9.89 0.95 3.41
C TYR A 93 -9.44 1.41 2.01
N MET A 94 -9.02 0.49 1.15
CA MET A 94 -8.62 0.77 -0.22
C MET A 94 -9.75 1.42 -1.01
N GLU A 95 -10.99 0.93 -0.89
CA GLU A 95 -12.16 1.53 -1.55
C GLU A 95 -12.36 3.01 -1.14
N ARG A 96 -12.22 3.31 0.14
CA ARG A 96 -12.31 4.69 0.66
C ARG A 96 -11.19 5.59 0.12
N ILE A 97 -9.96 5.08 0.01
CA ILE A 97 -8.84 5.87 -0.54
C ILE A 97 -9.00 6.07 -2.05
N ASN A 98 -9.34 5.00 -2.77
CA ASN A 98 -9.47 5.01 -4.23
C ASN A 98 -10.67 5.83 -4.70
N SER A 99 -11.77 5.90 -3.95
CA SER A 99 -12.96 6.69 -4.30
C SER A 99 -12.74 8.21 -4.24
N ARG A 100 -11.58 8.68 -3.74
CA ARG A 100 -11.26 10.11 -3.68
C ARG A 100 -11.11 10.69 -5.10
N ALA A 101 -11.72 11.84 -5.34
CA ALA A 101 -11.70 12.51 -6.65
C ALA A 101 -10.27 12.75 -7.19
N SER A 102 -9.29 13.04 -6.31
CA SER A 102 -7.89 13.20 -6.71
C SER A 102 -7.27 11.91 -7.23
N ILE A 103 -7.56 10.76 -6.61
CA ILE A 103 -7.06 9.45 -7.04
C ILE A 103 -7.72 9.04 -8.34
N GLN A 104 -9.04 9.22 -8.46
CA GLN A 104 -9.78 8.94 -9.70
C GLN A 104 -9.26 9.78 -10.87
N LYS A 105 -9.00 11.06 -10.63
CA LYS A 105 -8.42 11.96 -11.64
C LYS A 105 -7.03 11.47 -12.11
N VAL A 106 -6.10 11.26 -11.17
CA VAL A 106 -4.73 10.84 -11.52
C VAL A 106 -4.74 9.46 -12.20
N SER A 107 -5.58 8.53 -11.74
CA SER A 107 -5.70 7.20 -12.37
C SER A 107 -6.18 7.31 -13.83
N ALA A 108 -7.10 8.21 -14.14
CA ALA A 108 -7.54 8.44 -15.51
C ALA A 108 -6.43 9.07 -16.38
N GLU A 109 -5.64 9.98 -15.79
CA GLU A 109 -4.46 10.57 -16.45
C GLU A 109 -3.38 9.52 -16.72
N ASP A 110 -3.11 8.61 -15.77
CA ASP A 110 -2.16 7.50 -15.93
C ASP A 110 -2.59 6.54 -17.05
N VAL A 111 -3.89 6.23 -17.15
CA VAL A 111 -4.44 5.40 -18.24
C VAL A 111 -4.24 6.08 -19.60
N ALA A 112 -4.50 7.38 -19.70
CA ALA A 112 -4.28 8.13 -20.93
C ALA A 112 -2.79 8.14 -21.33
N MET A 113 -1.90 8.42 -20.37
CA MET A 113 -0.45 8.44 -20.60
C MET A 113 0.09 7.06 -21.02
N ALA A 114 -0.39 5.98 -20.42
CA ALA A 114 -0.01 4.62 -20.79
C ALA A 114 -0.38 4.31 -22.25
N ALA A 115 -1.59 4.69 -22.70
CA ALA A 115 -2.02 4.51 -24.07
C ALA A 115 -1.20 5.34 -25.07
N GLU A 116 -0.87 6.59 -24.72
CA GLU A 116 0.02 7.44 -25.53
C GLU A 116 1.41 6.83 -25.67
N HIS A 117 1.98 6.32 -24.58
CA HIS A 117 3.28 5.66 -24.58
C HIS A 117 3.28 4.39 -25.44
N GLU A 118 2.22 3.57 -25.35
CA GLU A 118 2.10 2.36 -26.17
C GLU A 118 2.00 2.71 -27.67
N ALA A 119 1.20 3.72 -28.03
CA ALA A 119 1.10 4.19 -29.41
C ALA A 119 2.43 4.73 -29.94
N ALA A 120 3.17 5.49 -29.12
CA ALA A 120 4.50 5.98 -29.49
C ALA A 120 5.50 4.83 -29.69
N ALA A 121 5.50 3.84 -28.78
CA ALA A 121 6.34 2.66 -28.91
C ALA A 121 6.01 1.82 -30.15
N ALA A 122 4.73 1.72 -30.53
CA ALA A 122 4.30 1.04 -31.74
C ALA A 122 4.80 1.74 -33.01
N ARG A 123 4.69 3.07 -33.10
CA ARG A 123 5.19 3.87 -34.23
C ARG A 123 6.69 3.67 -34.46
N LEU A 124 7.48 3.74 -33.38
CA LEU A 124 8.92 3.51 -33.43
C LEU A 124 9.28 2.11 -33.94
N LYS A 125 8.49 1.08 -33.59
CA LYS A 125 8.70 -0.29 -34.08
C LYS A 125 8.33 -0.47 -35.56
N THR A 126 7.37 0.30 -36.08
CA THR A 126 6.93 0.17 -37.48
C THR A 126 7.71 1.04 -38.47
N GLY A 127 8.65 1.88 -37.99
CA GLY A 127 9.53 2.68 -38.85
C GLY A 127 8.83 3.82 -39.61
N LEU A 128 7.62 4.20 -39.17
CA LEU A 128 6.87 5.38 -39.60
C LEU A 128 6.99 6.49 -38.56
#